data_AF-A0A1V2M6U9-F1
#
_entry.id   AF-A0A1V2M6U9-F1
#
_cell.length_a   1.000
_cell.length_b   1.000
_cell.length_c   1.000
_cell.angle_alpha   90.00
_cell.angle_beta   90.00
_cell.angle_gamma   90.00
#
_symmetry.space_group_name_H-M   'P 1'
#
loop_
_entity.id
_entity.type
_entity.pdbx_description
1 polymer ?
#
loop_
_entity_poly.entity_id
_entity_poly.type
_entity_poly.pdbx_seq_one_letter_code
_entity_poly.pdbx_strand_id
1 'polypeptide(L)'
;MNEFNTKIEELQLEYPDGTEQYEFSYNGLVLGWECHGLARFLTGEIYDVESKNGHNEGYEIFGATATDSQIENLSIGDMVRYRNSDVTDHTIFITDINENTITYVDNNRDHDNKIYWNQTMTFEMLDEKLKKELFWYSTTSPNGYGAIINYKPLEGDEVDIVLDFN
;
A
#
# COMPACT_ATOMS: atom_id res chain seq x y z
N MET A 1 -18.69 -8.44 -8.56
CA MET A 1 -17.36 -7.80 -8.50
C MET A 1 -17.59 -6.40 -7.98
N ASN A 2 -16.98 -6.00 -6.87
CA ASN A 2 -17.07 -4.61 -6.41
C ASN A 2 -16.14 -3.72 -7.27
N GLU A 3 -16.35 -2.40 -7.25
CA GLU A 3 -15.59 -1.45 -8.07
C GLU A 3 -14.07 -1.55 -7.84
N PHE A 4 -13.65 -1.76 -6.60
CA PHE A 4 -12.24 -1.96 -6.25
C PHE A 4 -11.60 -3.11 -7.05
N ASN A 5 -12.23 -4.30 -7.04
CA ASN A 5 -11.71 -5.46 -7.76
C ASN A 5 -11.65 -5.22 -9.26
N THR A 6 -12.64 -4.52 -9.83
CA THR A 6 -12.63 -4.16 -11.26
C THR A 6 -11.46 -3.24 -11.60
N LYS A 7 -11.21 -2.19 -10.80
CA LYS A 7 -10.05 -1.30 -11.02
C LYS A 7 -8.73 -2.04 -10.87
N ILE A 8 -8.60 -2.95 -9.90
CA ILE A 8 -7.40 -3.78 -9.76
C ILE A 8 -7.19 -4.66 -11.00
N GLU A 9 -8.23 -5.32 -11.50
CA GLU A 9 -8.15 -6.14 -12.72
C GLU A 9 -7.74 -5.31 -13.95
N GLU A 10 -8.32 -4.12 -14.12
CA GLU A 10 -7.98 -3.20 -15.22
C GLU A 10 -6.52 -2.73 -15.12
N LEU A 11 -6.06 -2.32 -13.94
CA LEU A 11 -4.68 -1.89 -13.71
C LEU A 11 -3.69 -3.04 -13.90
N GLN A 12 -4.04 -4.26 -13.50
CA GLN A 12 -3.20 -5.44 -13.74
C GLN A 12 -3.12 -5.79 -15.24
N LEU A 13 -4.19 -5.55 -16.01
CA LEU A 13 -4.17 -5.73 -17.47
C LEU A 13 -3.34 -4.66 -18.19
N GLU A 14 -3.40 -3.42 -17.71
CA GLU A 14 -2.63 -2.30 -18.29
C GLU A 14 -1.14 -2.38 -17.91
N TYR A 15 -0.84 -2.75 -16.67
CA TYR A 15 0.50 -2.86 -16.10
C TYR A 15 0.78 -4.30 -15.63
N PRO A 16 0.90 -5.28 -16.54
CA PRO A 16 1.08 -6.68 -16.16
C PRO A 16 2.42 -6.95 -15.46
N ASP A 17 2.53 -8.15 -14.86
CA ASP A 17 3.78 -8.63 -14.25
C ASP A 17 4.99 -8.45 -15.16
N GLY A 18 6.06 -7.89 -14.59
CA GLY A 18 7.30 -7.62 -15.31
C GLY A 18 7.33 -6.30 -16.09
N THR A 19 6.27 -5.48 -16.02
CA THR A 19 6.27 -4.13 -16.57
C THR A 19 7.39 -3.30 -15.92
N GLU A 20 8.33 -2.82 -16.73
CA GLU A 20 9.41 -1.93 -16.29
C GLU A 20 8.89 -0.51 -16.15
N GLN A 21 8.80 -0.02 -14.91
CA GLN A 21 8.34 1.32 -14.60
C GLN A 21 9.10 1.85 -13.40
N TYR A 22 9.86 2.93 -13.63
CA TYR A 22 10.68 3.57 -12.59
C TYR A 22 10.00 4.77 -11.94
N GLU A 23 9.30 5.60 -12.72
CA GLU A 23 8.66 6.83 -12.25
C GLU A 23 7.15 6.72 -12.44
N PHE A 24 6.37 7.10 -11.42
CA PHE A 24 4.92 7.02 -11.48
C PHE A 24 4.30 8.41 -11.36
N SER A 25 3.31 8.67 -12.21
CA SER A 25 2.60 9.96 -12.26
C SER A 25 1.10 9.74 -12.29
N TYR A 26 0.35 10.65 -11.66
CA TYR A 26 -1.10 10.68 -11.69
C TYR A 26 -1.57 12.10 -11.96
N ASN A 27 -2.54 12.28 -12.86
CA ASN A 27 -3.02 13.62 -13.29
C ASN A 27 -1.89 14.61 -13.67
N GLY A 28 -0.83 14.10 -14.30
CA GLY A 28 0.33 14.89 -14.73
C GLY A 28 1.32 15.28 -13.62
N LEU A 29 1.14 14.76 -12.39
CA LEU A 29 2.02 14.98 -11.24
C LEU A 29 2.87 13.75 -10.94
N VAL A 30 4.19 13.92 -10.85
CA VAL A 30 5.11 12.86 -10.43
C VAL A 30 4.92 12.55 -8.94
N LEU A 31 4.44 11.34 -8.67
CA LEU A 31 4.14 10.85 -7.33
C LEU A 31 5.40 10.34 -6.63
N GLY A 32 6.23 9.60 -7.35
CA GLY A 32 7.48 9.08 -6.82
C GLY A 32 8.09 8.06 -7.76
N TRP A 33 9.07 7.35 -7.22
CA TRP A 33 9.83 6.34 -7.94
C TRP A 33 9.67 4.97 -7.29
N GLU A 34 9.80 3.93 -8.10
CA GLU A 34 9.84 2.54 -7.68
C GLU A 34 8.63 2.13 -6.81
N CYS A 35 8.86 1.36 -5.75
CA CYS A 35 7.84 0.84 -4.83
C CYS A 35 6.93 1.93 -4.24
N HIS A 36 7.51 3.07 -3.86
CA HIS A 36 6.75 4.18 -3.29
C HIS A 36 5.96 4.93 -4.36
N GLY A 37 6.50 5.06 -5.57
CA GLY A 37 5.77 5.62 -6.71
C GLY A 37 4.57 4.76 -7.10
N LEU A 38 4.77 3.44 -7.23
CA LEU A 38 3.73 2.50 -7.62
C LEU A 38 2.56 2.53 -6.62
N ALA A 39 2.83 2.34 -5.32
CA ALA A 39 1.76 2.25 -4.33
C ALA A 39 0.89 3.52 -4.31
N ARG A 40 1.50 4.69 -4.52
CA ARG A 40 0.81 5.98 -4.60
C ARG A 40 0.05 6.19 -5.90
N PHE A 41 0.58 5.68 -7.00
CA PHE A 41 -0.12 5.66 -8.27
C PHE A 41 -1.39 4.83 -8.19
N LEU A 42 -1.31 3.62 -7.62
CA LEU A 42 -2.48 2.76 -7.43
C LEU A 42 -3.55 3.42 -6.57
N THR A 43 -3.18 4.14 -5.51
CA THR A 43 -4.18 4.86 -4.69
C THR A 43 -4.86 5.98 -5.49
N GLY A 44 -4.13 6.67 -6.36
CA GLY A 44 -4.69 7.68 -7.26
C GLY A 44 -5.67 7.09 -8.27
N GLU A 45 -5.28 6.00 -8.95
CA GLU A 45 -6.13 5.32 -9.92
C GLU A 45 -7.40 4.71 -9.29
N ILE A 46 -7.28 4.16 -8.08
CA ILE A 46 -8.39 3.45 -7.42
C ILE A 46 -9.35 4.41 -6.72
N TYR A 47 -8.81 5.38 -5.97
CA TYR A 47 -9.60 6.22 -5.07
C TYR A 47 -9.76 7.66 -5.57
N ASP A 48 -9.09 8.07 -6.64
CA ASP A 48 -8.95 9.48 -7.03
C ASP A 48 -8.37 10.33 -5.87
N VAL A 49 -7.56 9.68 -5.02
CA VAL A 49 -6.89 10.30 -3.87
C VAL A 49 -5.39 10.09 -3.98
N GLU A 50 -4.66 11.19 -3.94
CA GLU A 50 -3.22 11.24 -4.08
C GLU A 50 -2.59 11.56 -2.72
N SER A 51 -1.60 10.76 -2.28
CA SER A 51 -1.02 10.87 -0.94
C SER A 51 0.12 11.89 -0.77
N LYS A 52 0.29 12.90 -1.64
CA LYS A 52 1.25 14.00 -1.41
C LYS A 52 0.60 15.16 -0.66
N ASN A 53 1.33 15.62 0.36
CA ASN A 53 1.21 16.95 0.95
C ASN A 53 -0.16 17.31 1.57
N GLY A 54 -0.55 16.57 2.61
CA GLY A 54 -1.16 17.20 3.78
C GLY A 54 -2.55 17.82 3.59
N HIS A 55 -3.30 17.37 2.59
CA HIS A 55 -4.76 17.53 2.61
C HIS A 55 -5.35 16.23 3.13
N ASN A 56 -5.52 16.16 4.46
CA ASN A 56 -6.00 15.03 5.26
C ASN A 56 -7.46 14.61 4.94
N GLU A 57 -7.80 14.48 3.67
CA GLU A 57 -9.14 14.12 3.21
C GLU A 57 -9.02 12.83 2.38
N GLY A 58 -9.83 11.83 2.69
CA GLY A 58 -9.87 10.55 1.97
C GLY A 58 -8.98 9.43 2.52
N TYR A 59 -8.12 9.67 3.51
CA TYR A 59 -7.33 8.60 4.17
C TYR A 59 -7.05 8.86 5.65
N GLU A 60 -6.80 7.77 6.38
CA GLU A 60 -6.29 7.74 7.76
C GLU A 60 -4.89 7.12 7.78
N ILE A 61 -4.05 7.54 8.73
CA ILE A 61 -2.70 6.98 8.91
C ILE A 61 -2.59 6.35 10.29
N PHE A 62 -2.29 5.06 10.32
CA PHE A 62 -1.93 4.31 11.52
C PHE A 62 -0.41 4.12 11.57
N GLY A 63 0.26 4.90 12.42
CA GLY A 63 1.70 4.85 12.56
C GLY A 63 2.14 3.82 13.59
N ALA A 64 2.99 2.88 13.21
CA ALA A 64 3.58 1.90 14.11
C ALA A 64 4.53 2.55 15.13
N THR A 65 4.94 1.77 16.11
CA THR A 65 6.00 2.05 17.08
C THR A 65 6.88 0.80 17.23
N ALA A 66 7.93 0.86 18.05
CA ALA A 66 8.78 -0.30 18.33
C ALA A 66 8.02 -1.51 18.94
N THR A 67 6.87 -1.28 19.57
CA THR A 67 6.11 -2.31 20.30
C THR A 67 4.73 -2.58 19.74
N ASP A 68 4.27 -1.80 18.76
CA ASP A 68 2.93 -1.85 18.22
C ASP A 68 2.99 -1.60 16.71
N SER A 69 2.64 -2.61 15.91
CA SER A 69 2.68 -2.52 14.45
C SER A 69 1.48 -1.83 13.83
N GLN A 70 0.39 -1.67 14.60
CA GLN A 70 -0.94 -1.27 14.09
C GLN A 70 -1.55 -2.26 13.09
N ILE A 71 -1.04 -3.50 13.03
CA ILE A 71 -1.43 -4.50 12.02
C ILE A 71 -2.93 -4.84 12.02
N GLU A 72 -3.59 -4.66 13.16
CA GLU A 72 -5.03 -4.84 13.33
C GLU A 72 -5.89 -3.83 12.56
N ASN A 73 -5.29 -2.72 12.10
CA ASN A 73 -5.96 -1.72 11.28
C ASN A 73 -5.80 -1.99 9.77
N LEU A 74 -5.07 -3.05 9.39
CA LEU A 74 -4.79 -3.35 8.00
C LEU A 74 -6.06 -3.80 7.26
N SER A 75 -6.27 -3.21 6.09
CA SER A 75 -7.39 -3.49 5.18
C SER A 75 -6.93 -3.68 3.74
N ILE A 76 -7.78 -4.31 2.94
CA ILE A 76 -7.60 -4.38 1.49
C ILE A 76 -7.66 -2.96 0.92
N GLY A 77 -6.72 -2.63 0.02
CA GLY A 77 -6.61 -1.30 -0.58
C GLY A 77 -5.67 -0.34 0.17
N ASP A 78 -5.08 -0.78 1.27
CA ASP A 78 -4.13 0.03 2.02
C ASP A 78 -2.80 0.17 1.31
N MET A 79 -2.20 1.35 1.42
CA MET A 79 -0.77 1.53 1.17
C MET A 79 -0.02 1.31 2.48
N VAL A 80 1.01 0.45 2.46
CA VAL A 80 1.80 0.14 3.64
C VAL A 80 3.26 0.49 3.42
N ARG A 81 3.81 1.31 4.31
CA ARG A 81 5.23 1.71 4.33
C ARG A 81 5.91 0.99 5.48
N TYR A 82 7.01 0.29 5.22
CA TYR A 82 7.74 -0.45 6.27
C TYR A 82 9.24 -0.51 6.00
N ARG A 83 9.98 -0.95 7.01
CA ARG A 83 11.42 -1.22 6.92
C ARG A 83 11.65 -2.59 6.28
N ASN A 84 12.23 -2.64 5.09
CA ASN A 84 12.42 -3.92 4.38
C ASN A 84 13.75 -4.60 4.72
N SER A 85 14.82 -3.81 4.83
CA SER A 85 16.16 -4.26 5.25
C SER A 85 16.85 -3.18 6.08
N ASP A 86 17.99 -3.48 6.70
CA ASP A 86 18.74 -2.55 7.57
C ASP A 86 19.07 -1.19 6.94
N VAL A 87 19.00 -1.06 5.61
CA VAL A 87 19.28 0.20 4.89
C VAL A 87 18.20 0.58 3.87
N THR A 88 17.09 -0.17 3.77
CA THR A 88 16.02 0.13 2.80
C THR A 88 14.64 0.10 3.43
N ASP A 89 13.84 1.10 3.06
CA ASP A 89 12.42 1.18 3.33
C ASP A 89 11.64 0.81 2.07
N HIS A 90 10.45 0.27 2.24
CA HIS A 90 9.63 -0.22 1.14
C HIS A 90 8.18 0.18 1.29
N THR A 91 7.48 0.25 0.16
CA THR A 91 6.05 0.58 0.12
C THR A 91 5.34 -0.43 -0.75
N ILE A 92 4.23 -0.96 -0.26
CA ILE A 92 3.39 -1.91 -0.99
C ILE A 92 1.94 -1.42 -1.02
N PHE A 93 1.14 -1.99 -1.91
CA PHE A 93 -0.30 -1.77 -1.97
C PHE A 93 -1.04 -3.11 -1.79
N ILE A 94 -1.95 -3.21 -0.82
CA ILE A 94 -2.63 -4.46 -0.47
C ILE A 94 -3.82 -4.70 -1.42
N THR A 95 -3.86 -5.88 -2.05
CA THR A 95 -4.94 -6.26 -2.99
C THR A 95 -5.85 -7.34 -2.45
N ASP A 96 -5.40 -8.13 -1.48
CA ASP A 96 -6.22 -9.15 -0.83
C ASP A 96 -5.69 -9.48 0.57
N ILE A 97 -6.57 -9.97 1.44
CA ILE A 97 -6.25 -10.44 2.78
C ILE A 97 -6.98 -11.76 3.00
N ASN A 98 -6.23 -12.79 3.41
CA ASN A 98 -6.79 -14.04 3.91
C ASN A 98 -6.35 -14.30 5.35
N GLU A 99 -6.77 -15.42 5.94
CA GLU A 99 -6.64 -15.72 7.37
C GLU A 99 -5.27 -15.39 7.99
N ASN A 100 -4.15 -15.62 7.29
CA ASN A 100 -2.82 -15.33 7.83
C ASN A 100 -1.85 -14.67 6.83
N THR A 101 -2.30 -14.32 5.64
CA THR A 101 -1.44 -13.72 4.62
C THR A 101 -2.10 -12.56 3.92
N ILE A 102 -1.27 -11.63 3.50
CA ILE A 102 -1.65 -10.49 2.67
C ILE A 102 -1.15 -10.75 1.26
N THR A 103 -1.93 -10.32 0.28
CA THR A 103 -1.52 -10.24 -1.12
C THR A 103 -1.33 -8.78 -1.48
N TYR A 104 -0.26 -8.47 -2.20
CA TYR A 104 0.10 -7.10 -2.51
C TYR A 104 0.74 -6.95 -3.89
N VAL A 105 0.76 -5.72 -4.37
CA VAL A 105 1.54 -5.28 -5.52
C VAL A 105 2.86 -4.68 -5.05
N ASP A 106 3.93 -5.03 -5.73
CA ASP A 106 5.28 -4.57 -5.48
C ASP A 106 5.88 -3.95 -6.75
N ASN A 107 6.82 -3.02 -6.58
CA ASN A 107 7.75 -2.61 -7.62
C ASN A 107 9.17 -2.58 -7.07
N ASN A 108 10.14 -3.00 -7.89
CA ASN A 108 11.56 -2.93 -7.54
C ASN A 108 12.00 -3.89 -6.42
N ARG A 109 11.30 -5.01 -6.25
CA ARG A 109 11.65 -6.09 -5.31
C ARG A 109 13.12 -6.53 -5.43
N ASP A 110 13.59 -6.69 -6.68
CA ASP A 110 14.93 -7.22 -7.00
C ASP A 110 15.87 -6.14 -7.59
N HIS A 111 15.60 -4.85 -7.31
CA HIS A 111 16.34 -3.71 -7.88
C HIS A 111 16.26 -3.61 -9.41
N ASP A 112 15.16 -4.07 -10.01
CA ASP A 112 14.97 -4.15 -11.46
C ASP A 112 13.85 -3.24 -12.00
N ASN A 113 13.24 -2.42 -11.14
CA ASN A 113 12.15 -1.49 -11.48
C ASN A 113 10.92 -2.15 -12.12
N LYS A 114 10.69 -3.43 -11.85
CA LYS A 114 9.53 -4.15 -12.40
C LYS A 114 8.38 -4.21 -11.42
N ILE A 115 7.18 -4.18 -11.97
CA ILE A 115 5.93 -4.42 -11.24
C ILE A 115 5.72 -5.93 -11.04
N TYR A 116 5.33 -6.31 -9.84
CA TYR A 116 4.99 -7.67 -9.46
C TYR A 116 3.65 -7.66 -8.71
N TRP A 117 2.63 -8.23 -9.33
CA TRP A 117 1.33 -8.49 -8.73
C TRP A 117 1.37 -9.79 -7.93
N ASN A 118 0.33 -9.96 -7.10
CA ASN A 118 0.07 -11.20 -6.37
C ASN A 118 1.24 -11.69 -5.51
N GLN A 119 2.08 -10.77 -5.05
CA GLN A 119 3.11 -11.09 -4.07
C GLN A 119 2.45 -11.34 -2.73
N THR A 120 3.03 -12.22 -1.92
CA THR A 120 2.44 -12.60 -0.63
C THR A 120 3.45 -12.52 0.50
N MET A 121 2.96 -12.21 1.70
CA MET A 121 3.71 -12.36 2.95
C MET A 121 2.74 -12.66 4.09
N THR A 122 3.24 -13.21 5.19
CA THR A 122 2.41 -13.45 6.38
C THR A 122 2.18 -12.16 7.16
N PHE A 123 1.11 -12.13 7.96
CA PHE A 123 0.89 -11.03 8.91
C PHE A 123 2.05 -10.88 9.90
N GLU A 124 2.60 -11.99 10.37
CA GLU A 124 3.77 -12.00 11.27
C GLU A 124 4.97 -11.28 10.63
N MET A 125 5.27 -11.56 9.36
CA MET A 125 6.36 -10.89 8.66
C MET A 125 6.12 -9.39 8.52
N LEU A 126 4.90 -8.96 8.21
CA LEU A 126 4.58 -7.55 8.08
C LEU A 126 4.61 -6.84 9.45
N ASP A 127 4.05 -7.46 10.49
CA ASP A 127 4.08 -6.98 11.88
C ASP A 127 5.51 -6.69 12.34
N GLU A 128 6.45 -7.63 12.13
CA GLU A 128 7.85 -7.43 12.45
C GLU A 128 8.51 -6.28 11.66
N LYS A 129 8.15 -6.12 10.38
CA LYS A 129 8.69 -5.07 9.51
C LYS A 129 8.16 -3.69 9.87
N LEU A 130 6.90 -3.58 10.28
CA LEU A 130 6.28 -2.34 10.71
C LEU A 130 6.89 -1.79 12.01
N LYS A 131 7.28 -2.67 12.94
CA LYS A 131 7.87 -2.28 14.23
C LYS A 131 9.34 -1.87 14.16
N LYS A 132 9.96 -1.86 12.98
CA LYS A 132 11.33 -1.39 12.80
C LYS A 132 11.34 0.07 12.36
N GLU A 133 12.28 0.85 12.89
CA GLU A 133 12.48 2.25 12.51
C GLU A 133 12.74 2.35 11.01
N LEU A 134 12.13 3.31 10.33
CA LEU A 134 12.43 3.60 8.93
C LEU A 134 13.80 4.25 8.79
N PHE A 135 14.46 4.04 7.65
CA PHE A 135 15.76 4.63 7.38
C PHE A 135 15.61 6.10 6.99
N TRP A 136 14.55 6.40 6.23
CA TRP A 136 14.20 7.75 5.82
C TRP A 136 12.90 8.19 6.50
N TYR A 137 13.00 9.19 7.37
CA TYR A 137 11.82 9.82 7.97
C TYR A 137 10.97 10.46 6.87
N SER A 138 9.68 10.15 6.85
CA SER A 138 8.71 10.67 5.88
C SER A 138 7.43 11.06 6.60
N THR A 139 6.70 12.03 6.05
CA THR A 139 5.40 12.47 6.59
C THR A 139 4.35 11.35 6.58
N THR A 140 4.57 10.28 5.82
CA THR A 140 3.74 9.08 5.80
C THR A 140 3.99 8.14 6.98
N SER A 141 4.95 8.45 7.87
CA SER A 141 5.21 7.73 9.11
C SER A 141 5.31 8.70 10.29
N PRO A 142 4.23 8.90 11.07
CA PRO A 142 4.22 9.91 12.11
C PRO A 142 5.22 9.63 13.24
N ASN A 143 5.52 8.35 13.50
CA ASN A 143 6.34 7.91 14.63
C ASN A 143 7.78 7.51 14.23
N GLY A 144 8.13 7.55 12.94
CA GLY A 144 9.44 7.09 12.45
C GLY A 144 9.58 5.58 12.26
N TYR A 145 8.49 4.82 12.38
CA TYR A 145 8.39 3.37 12.15
C TYR A 145 7.56 3.07 10.89
N GLY A 146 7.13 1.83 10.67
CA GLY A 146 6.16 1.55 9.61
C GLY A 146 4.85 2.33 9.78
N ALA A 147 4.05 2.35 8.71
CA ALA A 147 2.72 2.95 8.74
C ALA A 147 1.78 2.27 7.75
N ILE A 148 0.51 2.19 8.13
CA ILE A 148 -0.61 1.79 7.29
C ILE A 148 -1.37 3.07 6.91
N ILE A 149 -1.51 3.31 5.63
CA ILE A 149 -2.28 4.43 5.07
C ILE A 149 -3.56 3.82 4.51
N ASN A 150 -4.64 3.99 5.27
CA ASN A 150 -5.94 3.44 4.98
C ASN A 150 -6.78 4.46 4.21
N TYR A 151 -7.19 4.12 3.00
CA TYR A 151 -8.04 4.98 2.18
C TYR A 151 -9.49 4.61 2.44
N LYS A 152 -10.32 5.60 2.77
CA LYS A 152 -11.77 5.38 2.81
C LYS A 152 -12.31 5.53 1.39
N PRO A 153 -13.22 4.65 0.93
CA PRO A 153 -13.96 4.93 -0.28
C PRO A 153 -14.63 6.30 -0.16
N LEU A 154 -14.64 7.08 -1.26
CA LEU A 154 -15.35 8.35 -1.33
C LEU A 154 -16.81 8.11 -0.88
N GLU A 155 -17.37 8.99 -0.04
CA GLU A 155 -18.74 8.86 0.48
C GLU A 155 -19.71 8.56 -0.69
N GLY A 156 -20.21 7.32 -0.75
CA GLY A 156 -21.00 6.80 -1.88
C GLY A 156 -20.93 5.28 -2.04
N ASP A 157 -19.79 4.67 -1.67
CA ASP A 157 -19.59 3.22 -1.77
C ASP A 157 -19.50 2.58 -0.37
N GLU A 158 -20.64 2.41 0.30
CA GLU A 158 -20.73 1.48 1.43
C GLU A 158 -20.46 0.06 0.91
N VAL A 159 -19.23 -0.41 1.09
CA VAL A 159 -18.90 -1.82 0.94
C VAL A 159 -19.35 -2.51 2.23
N ASP A 160 -20.54 -3.11 2.19
CA ASP A 160 -20.99 -4.07 3.20
C ASP A 160 -19.99 -5.25 3.23
N ILE A 161 -18.98 -5.19 4.09
CA ILE A 161 -18.18 -6.35 4.45
C ILE A 161 -19.00 -7.14 5.47
N VAL A 162 -19.84 -8.04 4.98
CA VAL A 162 -20.44 -9.10 5.81
C VAL A 162 -19.34 -10.11 6.12
N LEU A 163 -18.73 -9.99 7.30
CA LEU A 163 -17.92 -11.06 7.87
C LEU A 163 -18.87 -12.14 8.42
N ASP A 164 -19.20 -13.11 7.57
CA ASP A 164 -19.87 -14.34 8.02
C ASP A 164 -18.86 -15.25 8.71
N PHE A 165 -18.90 -15.30 10.04
CA PHE A 165 -18.25 -16.35 10.83
C PHE A 165 -19.24 -17.51 10.99
N ASN A 166 -19.09 -18.57 10.20
CA ASN A 166 -19.73 -19.88 10.44
C ASN A 166 -18.76 -20.85 11.10
#